data_AF-A0A9P1MP95-F1
#
_entry.id   AF-A0A9P1MP95-F1
#
_cell.length_a   1.000
_cell.length_b   1.000
_cell.length_c   1.000
_cell.angle_alpha   90.00
_cell.angle_beta   90.00
_cell.angle_gamma   90.00
#
_symmetry.space_group_name_H-M   'P 1'
#
loop_
_entity.id
_entity.type
_entity.pdbx_description
1 polymer ?
#
loop_
_entity_poly.entity_id
_entity_poly.type
_entity_poly.pdbx_seq_one_letter_code
_entity_poly.pdbx_strand_id
1 'polypeptide(L)'
;MAKSLRSKFKRKIRAIARVKKAPKEAERLNKVIQCSEAYKKKVEEENVELSKLAPGTNEPVDMDTNSKPVVSTLNLKTMKTADGKYPVWMNQKARNKYDKAAKKEKSRKKQKNRARR
;
A
#
# COMPACT_ATOMS: atom_id res chain seq x y z
N MET A 1 35.76 -5.11 -21.82
CA MET A 1 35.67 -4.53 -20.46
C MET A 1 34.73 -3.33 -20.46
N ALA A 2 33.80 -3.25 -19.50
CA ALA A 2 32.95 -2.07 -19.37
C ALA A 2 33.75 -0.86 -18.84
N LYS A 3 33.32 0.35 -19.20
CA LYS A 3 33.94 1.59 -18.68
C LYS A 3 33.59 1.75 -17.19
N SER A 4 34.60 2.07 -16.37
CA SER A 4 34.42 2.37 -14.94
C SER A 4 33.44 3.51 -14.69
N LEU A 5 32.73 3.48 -13.56
CA LEU A 5 31.81 4.53 -13.11
C LEU A 5 32.50 5.90 -13.05
N ARG A 6 33.77 5.95 -12.62
CA ARG A 6 34.56 7.17 -12.52
C ARG A 6 35.26 7.59 -13.81
N SER A 7 35.08 6.84 -14.90
CA SER A 7 35.63 7.17 -16.21
C SER A 7 35.20 8.59 -16.64
N LYS A 8 36.17 9.38 -17.12
CA LYS A 8 35.94 10.76 -17.58
C LYS A 8 34.86 10.82 -18.66
N PHE A 9 34.81 9.83 -19.56
CA PHE A 9 33.79 9.73 -20.59
C PHE A 9 32.37 9.59 -20.01
N LYS A 10 32.15 8.66 -19.08
CA LYS A 10 30.84 8.46 -18.43
C LYS A 10 30.45 9.65 -17.55
N ARG A 11 31.41 10.33 -16.91
CA ARG A 11 31.14 11.58 -16.17
C ARG A 11 30.70 12.71 -17.10
N LYS A 12 31.39 12.90 -18.23
CA LYS A 12 31.05 13.92 -19.25
C LYS A 12 29.63 13.73 -19.78
N ILE A 13 29.27 12.51 -20.21
CA ILE A 13 27.92 12.22 -20.73
C ILE A 13 26.84 12.47 -19.66
N ARG A 14 27.09 12.10 -18.40
CA ARG A 14 26.13 12.40 -17.32
C ARG A 14 25.99 13.90 -17.04
N ALA A 15 27.06 14.66 -17.14
CA ALA A 15 26.99 16.12 -16.99
C ALA A 15 26.10 16.74 -18.08
N ILE A 16 26.31 16.36 -19.34
CA ILE A 16 25.47 16.78 -20.47
C ILE A 16 24.00 16.38 -20.24
N ALA A 17 23.76 15.14 -19.79
CA ALA A 17 22.40 14.67 -19.49
C ALA A 17 21.73 15.44 -18.34
N ARG A 18 22.50 15.85 -17.31
CA ARG A 18 21.99 16.68 -16.21
C ARG A 18 21.62 18.07 -16.68
N VAL A 19 22.46 18.73 -17.46
CA VAL A 19 22.15 20.06 -18.04
C VAL A 19 20.84 20.02 -18.83
N LYS A 20 20.61 18.96 -19.61
CA LYS A 20 19.36 18.77 -20.36
C LYS A 20 18.13 18.53 -19.48
N LYS A 21 18.27 17.84 -18.35
CA LYS A 21 17.15 17.42 -17.48
C LYS A 21 16.83 18.43 -16.39
N ALA A 22 17.83 19.11 -15.85
CA ALA A 22 17.70 20.05 -14.73
C ALA A 22 16.58 21.10 -14.91
N PRO A 23 16.47 21.83 -16.03
CA PRO A 23 15.40 22.82 -16.18
C PRO A 23 14.01 22.19 -16.20
N LYS A 24 13.87 21.03 -16.87
CA LYS A 24 12.59 20.32 -16.99
C LYS A 24 12.11 19.76 -15.64
N GLU A 25 13.05 19.27 -14.84
CA GLU A 25 12.75 18.76 -13.50
C GLU A 25 12.43 19.92 -12.56
N ALA A 26 13.16 21.04 -12.63
CA ALA A 26 12.90 22.24 -11.84
C ALA A 26 11.51 22.81 -12.13
N GLU A 27 11.12 22.95 -13.40
CA GLU A 27 9.78 23.42 -13.79
C GLU A 27 8.67 22.52 -13.23
N ARG A 28 8.83 21.19 -13.31
CA ARG A 28 7.84 20.26 -12.77
C ARG A 28 7.72 20.36 -11.26
N LEU A 29 8.85 20.44 -10.56
CA LEU A 29 8.86 20.57 -9.10
C LEU A 29 8.24 21.90 -8.66
N ASN A 30 8.56 23.00 -9.33
CA ASN A 30 7.97 24.30 -9.04
C ASN A 30 6.45 24.30 -9.27
N LYS A 31 5.97 23.68 -10.36
CA LYS A 31 4.53 23.49 -10.58
C LYS A 31 3.87 22.69 -9.46
N VAL A 32 4.52 21.62 -8.96
CA VAL A 32 4.01 20.84 -7.83
C VAL A 32 3.94 21.69 -6.56
N ILE A 33 4.96 22.50 -6.28
CA ILE A 33 4.97 23.40 -5.12
C ILE A 33 3.83 24.42 -5.23
N GLN A 34 3.67 25.05 -6.39
CA GLN A 34 2.60 26.03 -6.64
C GLN A 34 1.20 25.40 -6.48
N CYS A 35 1.02 24.17 -6.97
CA CYS A 35 -0.25 23.46 -6.88
C CYS A 35 -0.45 22.75 -5.53
N SER A 36 0.52 22.79 -4.60
CA SER A 36 0.49 21.96 -3.40
C SER A 36 -0.67 22.32 -2.46
N GLU A 37 -0.98 23.61 -2.30
CA GLU A 37 -2.09 24.06 -1.46
C GLU A 37 -3.45 23.70 -2.07
N ALA A 38 -3.59 23.86 -3.39
CA ALA A 38 -4.80 23.45 -4.11
C ALA A 38 -4.99 21.93 -4.08
N TYR A 39 -3.90 21.15 -4.17
CA TYR A 39 -3.94 19.71 -4.04
C TYR A 39 -4.33 19.26 -2.63
N LYS A 40 -3.79 19.90 -1.58
CA LYS A 40 -4.18 19.63 -0.18
C LYS A 40 -5.68 19.86 0.03
N LYS A 41 -6.22 20.97 -0.45
CA LYS A 41 -7.66 21.28 -0.37
C LYS A 41 -8.51 20.23 -1.10
N LYS A 42 -8.12 19.85 -2.33
CA LYS A 42 -8.83 18.80 -3.08
C LYS A 42 -8.80 17.45 -2.38
N VAL A 43 -7.68 17.06 -1.78
CA VAL A 43 -7.58 15.81 -1.01
C VAL A 43 -8.45 15.87 0.23
N GLU A 44 -8.53 17.01 0.91
CA GLU A 44 -9.41 17.21 2.06
C GLU A 44 -10.89 17.11 1.65
N GLU A 45 -11.29 17.76 0.57
CA GLU A 45 -12.62 17.67 -0.02
C GLU A 45 -12.98 16.22 -0.42
N GLU A 46 -12.08 15.51 -1.10
CA GLU A 46 -12.26 14.10 -1.48
C GLU A 46 -12.40 13.20 -0.24
N ASN A 47 -11.60 13.41 0.80
CA ASN A 47 -11.73 12.64 2.05
C ASN A 47 -13.06 12.92 2.76
N VAL A 48 -13.53 14.17 2.74
CA VAL A 48 -14.85 14.54 3.30
C VAL A 48 -15.99 13.94 2.47
N GLU A 49 -15.86 13.84 1.16
CA GLU A 49 -16.85 13.16 0.32
C GLU A 49 -16.84 11.63 0.55
N LEU A 50 -15.66 11.02 0.65
CA LEU A 50 -15.53 9.59 0.98
C LEU A 50 -16.06 9.27 2.38
N SER A 51 -15.90 10.16 3.36
CA SER A 51 -16.45 9.98 4.71
C SER A 51 -17.98 10.12 4.75
N LYS A 52 -18.57 10.94 3.86
CA LYS A 52 -20.03 11.07 3.71
C LYS A 52 -20.67 9.87 3.00
N LEU A 53 -19.92 9.19 2.13
CA LEU A 53 -20.38 8.03 1.36
C LEU A 53 -20.18 6.69 2.09
N ALA A 54 -19.43 6.66 3.19
CA ALA A 54 -19.24 5.47 4.01
C ALA A 54 -20.27 5.39 5.16
N PRO A 55 -21.16 4.39 5.19
CA PRO A 55 -21.99 4.14 6.36
C PRO A 55 -21.10 3.58 7.49
N GLY A 56 -20.81 4.40 8.50
CA GLY A 56 -20.54 3.95 9.87
C GLY A 56 -19.12 3.51 10.22
N THR A 57 -18.08 4.32 9.95
CA THR A 57 -16.81 4.23 10.71
C THR A 57 -16.05 5.55 10.68
N ASN A 58 -16.62 6.58 11.30
CA ASN A 58 -15.97 7.88 11.51
C ASN A 58 -15.31 7.91 12.89
N GLU A 59 -14.09 7.39 13.01
CA GLU A 59 -13.16 7.87 14.03
C GLU A 59 -11.78 8.06 13.39
N PRO A 60 -11.14 9.23 13.54
CA PRO A 60 -9.74 9.39 13.19
C PRO A 60 -8.94 8.44 14.08
N VAL A 61 -8.28 7.45 13.49
CA VAL A 61 -7.45 6.52 14.25
C VAL A 61 -6.21 7.28 14.69
N ASP A 62 -6.23 7.73 15.95
CA ASP A 62 -5.07 8.28 16.63
C ASP A 62 -4.01 7.18 16.71
N MET A 63 -2.86 7.38 16.07
CA MET A 63 -1.74 6.42 16.05
C MET A 63 -0.93 6.50 17.36
N ASP A 64 -1.59 6.76 18.47
CA ASP A 64 -0.95 6.91 19.76
C ASP A 64 -0.87 5.54 20.45
N THR A 65 0.36 5.10 20.72
CA THR A 65 0.69 3.74 21.22
C THR A 65 0.16 3.40 22.62
N ASN A 66 -0.56 4.34 23.26
CA ASN A 66 -1.08 4.20 24.61
C ASN A 66 -2.62 4.10 24.69
N SER A 67 -3.33 4.08 23.56
CA SER A 67 -4.79 3.87 23.56
C SER A 67 -5.16 2.38 23.58
N LYS A 68 -6.26 2.07 24.27
CA LYS A 68 -6.81 0.71 24.45
C LYS A 68 -6.85 -0.05 23.11
N PRO A 69 -6.54 -1.36 23.07
CA PRO A 69 -6.48 -2.08 21.82
C PRO A 69 -7.84 -2.00 21.13
N VAL A 70 -7.91 -1.22 20.04
CA VAL A 70 -9.02 -1.27 19.09
C VAL A 70 -9.09 -2.73 18.68
N VAL A 71 -10.14 -3.42 19.13
CA VAL A 71 -10.34 -4.85 18.89
C VAL A 71 -10.17 -5.06 17.40
N SER A 72 -9.06 -5.69 17.00
CA SER A 72 -8.71 -5.79 15.59
C SER A 72 -9.85 -6.52 14.90
N THR A 73 -10.59 -5.81 14.06
CA THR A 73 -11.72 -6.35 13.29
C THR A 73 -11.28 -7.45 12.31
N LEU A 74 -9.96 -7.69 12.22
CA LEU A 74 -9.29 -8.67 11.38
C LEU A 74 -8.85 -9.89 12.19
N ASN A 75 -9.27 -11.05 11.71
CA ASN A 75 -8.77 -12.34 12.20
C ASN A 75 -7.33 -12.58 11.71
N LEU A 76 -6.36 -12.61 12.62
CA LEU A 76 -4.93 -12.80 12.27
C LEU A 76 -4.62 -14.12 11.55
N LYS A 77 -5.42 -15.17 11.80
CA LYS A 77 -5.23 -16.50 11.18
C LYS A 77 -5.73 -16.55 9.73
N THR A 78 -6.84 -15.88 9.44
CA THR A 78 -7.51 -15.96 8.14
C THR A 78 -7.36 -14.70 7.31
N MET A 79 -6.85 -13.61 7.91
CA MET A 79 -6.78 -12.26 7.35
C MET A 79 -8.13 -11.74 6.85
N LYS A 80 -9.23 -12.19 7.46
CA LYS A 80 -10.60 -11.78 7.11
C LYS A 80 -11.19 -10.87 8.17
N THR A 81 -11.99 -9.90 7.72
CA THR A 81 -12.81 -9.05 8.59
C THR A 81 -13.93 -9.85 9.25
N ALA A 82 -14.66 -9.23 10.18
CA ALA A 82 -15.88 -9.78 10.76
C ALA A 82 -16.91 -10.21 9.68
N ASP A 83 -17.01 -9.46 8.58
CA ASP A 83 -17.89 -9.76 7.43
C ASP A 83 -17.39 -10.93 6.55
N GLY A 84 -16.26 -11.56 6.90
CA GLY A 84 -15.69 -12.68 6.14
C GLY A 84 -15.01 -12.31 4.82
N LYS A 85 -14.87 -11.01 4.52
CA LYS A 85 -14.18 -10.47 3.34
C LYS A 85 -12.71 -10.18 3.65
N TYR A 86 -11.89 -10.07 2.60
CA TYR A 86 -10.49 -9.64 2.71
C TYR A 86 -10.40 -8.10 2.78
N PRO A 87 -9.39 -7.55 3.49
CA PRO A 87 -9.14 -6.10 3.50
C PRO A 87 -8.95 -5.53 2.10
N VAL A 88 -9.38 -4.28 1.89
CA VAL A 88 -9.30 -3.57 0.60
C VAL A 88 -7.84 -3.42 0.12
N TRP A 89 -6.91 -3.14 1.05
CA TRP A 89 -5.48 -3.03 0.76
C TRP A 89 -4.81 -4.36 0.38
N MET A 90 -5.50 -5.49 0.57
CA MET A 90 -4.96 -6.80 0.26
C MET A 90 -5.02 -7.07 -1.24
N ASN A 91 -3.87 -7.24 -1.89
CA ASN A 91 -3.80 -7.56 -3.31
C ASN A 91 -4.36 -8.96 -3.63
N GLN A 92 -4.76 -9.20 -4.88
CA GLN A 92 -5.39 -10.45 -5.31
C GLN A 92 -4.49 -11.68 -5.07
N LYS A 93 -3.16 -11.54 -5.24
CA LYS A 93 -2.20 -12.62 -5.02
C LYS A 93 -2.16 -13.07 -3.56
N ALA A 94 -2.19 -12.11 -2.64
CA ALA A 94 -2.23 -12.37 -1.21
C ALA A 94 -3.54 -13.08 -0.84
N ARG A 95 -4.70 -12.60 -1.31
CA ARG A 95 -6.00 -13.27 -1.09
C ARG A 95 -5.95 -14.75 -1.51
N ASN A 96 -5.47 -15.00 -2.73
CA ASN A 96 -5.32 -16.36 -3.27
C ASN A 96 -4.40 -17.25 -2.44
N LYS A 97 -3.34 -16.69 -1.82
CA LYS A 97 -2.44 -17.44 -0.95
C LYS A 97 -3.15 -17.94 0.31
N TYR A 98 -3.93 -17.07 0.97
CA TYR A 98 -4.69 -17.44 2.16
C TYR A 98 -5.82 -18.42 1.84
N ASP A 99 -6.54 -18.24 0.73
CA ASP A 99 -7.58 -19.19 0.30
C ASP A 99 -7.00 -20.59 0.03
N LYS A 100 -5.84 -20.66 -0.62
CA LYS A 100 -5.15 -21.94 -0.87
C LYS A 100 -4.70 -22.61 0.43
N ALA A 101 -4.15 -21.83 1.37
CA ALA A 101 -3.75 -22.34 2.68
C ALA A 101 -4.95 -22.90 3.46
N ALA A 102 -6.06 -22.17 3.49
CA ALA A 102 -7.30 -22.60 4.14
C ALA A 102 -7.88 -23.89 3.52
N LYS A 103 -7.87 -24.00 2.18
CA LYS A 103 -8.30 -25.22 1.47
C LYS A 103 -7.43 -26.42 1.83
N LYS A 104 -6.10 -26.24 1.92
CA LYS A 104 -5.15 -27.29 2.29
C LYS A 104 -5.32 -27.73 3.75
N GLU A 105 -5.63 -26.82 4.66
CA GLU A 105 -5.90 -27.16 6.05
C GLU A 105 -7.19 -27.98 6.20
N LYS A 106 -8.26 -27.59 5.50
CA LYS A 106 -9.52 -28.33 5.46
C LYS A 106 -9.34 -29.75 4.93
N SER A 107 -8.56 -29.93 3.85
CA SER A 107 -8.29 -31.28 3.31
C SER A 107 -7.48 -32.14 4.27
N ARG A 108 -6.44 -31.57 4.92
CA ARG A 108 -5.66 -32.26 5.96
C ARG A 108 -6.52 -32.69 7.15
N LYS A 109 -7.44 -31.84 7.61
CA LYS A 109 -8.35 -32.17 8.71
C LYS A 109 -9.33 -33.28 8.32
N LYS A 110 -9.85 -33.26 7.09
CA LYS A 110 -10.71 -34.33 6.56
C LYS A 110 -9.98 -35.67 6.49
N GLN A 111 -8.72 -35.69 6.05
CA GLN A 111 -7.90 -36.89 6.02
C GLN A 111 -7.63 -37.43 7.43
N LYS A 112 -7.28 -36.56 8.39
CA LYS A 112 -7.10 -36.96 9.79
C LYS A 112 -8.36 -37.54 10.41
N ASN A 113 -9.53 -36.96 10.14
CA ASN A 113 -10.80 -37.45 10.66
C ASN A 113 -11.20 -38.80 10.03
N ARG A 114 -10.85 -39.02 8.76
CA ARG A 114 -11.02 -40.33 8.10
C ARG A 114 -10.08 -41.39 8.64
N ALA A 115 -8.85 -41.03 9.01
CA ALA A 115 -7.87 -41.95 9.59
C ALA A 115 -8.13 -42.29 11.08
N ARG A 116 -8.99 -41.51 11.75
CA ARG A 116 -9.42 -41.72 13.15
C ARG A 116 -10.73 -42.49 13.27
N ARG A 117 -11.44 -42.69 12.15
CA ARG A 117 -12.61 -43.54 12.03
C ARG A 117 -12.17 -44.89 11.49
#